data_AF-A0A1C5D6Y8-F1
#
_entry.id   AF-A0A1C5D6Y8-F1
#
_cell.length_a   1.000
_cell.length_b   1.000
_cell.length_c   1.000
_cell.angle_alpha   90.00
_cell.angle_beta   90.00
_cell.angle_gamma   90.00
#
_symmetry.space_group_name_H-M   'P 1'
#
loop_
_entity.id
_entity.type
_entity.pdbx_description
1 polymer ?
#
loop_
_entity_poly.entity_id
_entity_poly.type
_entity_poly.pdbx_seq_one_letter_code
_entity_poly.pdbx_strand_id
1 'polypeptide(L)'
;MSSEQRPNPRLNEDLLFNEAPGGPPRYSSQSHKPVQYLTVADRGGEAIGYVWANDEDDAAGWLVRKAGGDEAFNKGARWARKLHDAKARGIAPTAALAEMIKESDPSKSSHVVPGSLTEAPNVDVVRSLAAAS
;
A
#
# COMPACT_ATOMS: atom_id res chain seq x y z
N MET A 1 4.15 31.56 39.85
CA MET A 1 3.60 30.20 40.03
C MET A 1 2.27 30.17 39.29
N SER A 2 2.04 29.48 38.18
CA SER A 2 2.77 28.41 37.49
C SER A 2 2.26 28.29 36.04
N SER A 3 3.17 27.84 35.17
CA SER A 3 2.95 27.13 33.90
C SER A 3 2.22 27.84 32.75
N GLU A 4 2.95 28.69 32.03
CA GLU A 4 2.74 28.88 30.59
C GLU A 4 3.12 27.59 29.85
N GLN A 5 2.12 26.86 29.38
CA GLN A 5 2.29 25.79 28.41
C GLN A 5 2.75 26.40 27.09
N ARG A 6 4.07 26.42 26.88
CA ARG A 6 4.66 26.76 25.59
C ARG A 6 4.17 25.70 24.58
N PRO A 7 3.44 26.05 23.52
CA PRO A 7 3.07 25.08 22.50
C PRO A 7 4.37 24.56 21.85
N ASN A 8 4.52 23.24 21.89
CA ASN A 8 5.67 22.54 21.33
C ASN A 8 5.67 22.74 19.79
N PRO A 9 6.69 23.36 19.19
CA PRO A 9 6.69 23.72 17.75
C PRO A 9 6.74 22.50 16.80
N ARG A 10 6.81 21.28 17.33
CA ARG A 10 6.92 20.03 16.55
C ARG A 10 5.60 19.50 15.96
N LEU A 11 4.50 20.24 16.06
CA LEU A 11 3.19 19.80 15.55
C LEU A 11 2.88 20.27 14.12
N ASN A 12 3.75 21.10 13.52
CA ASN A 12 3.54 21.68 12.18
C ASN A 12 4.60 21.28 11.14
N GLU A 13 5.51 20.36 11.46
CA GLU A 13 6.36 19.77 10.43
C GLU A 13 5.58 18.61 9.82
N ASP A 14 5.17 18.77 8.56
CA ASP A 14 4.70 17.71 7.70
C ASP A 14 5.46 16.43 8.03
N LEU A 15 4.74 15.40 8.46
CA LEU A 15 5.26 14.07 8.79
C LEU A 15 5.80 13.40 7.52
N LEU A 16 6.88 13.96 6.98
CA LEU A 16 7.82 13.25 6.15
C LEU A 16 8.39 12.17 7.06
N PHE A 17 7.86 10.96 6.94
CA PHE A 17 8.47 9.78 7.53
C PHE A 17 9.87 9.62 6.93
N ASN A 18 10.85 10.31 7.51
CA ASN A 18 12.25 10.00 7.28
C ASN A 18 12.50 8.64 7.95
N GLU A 19 12.51 7.60 7.14
CA GLU A 19 12.83 6.24 7.56
C GLU A 19 14.19 6.26 8.27
N ALA A 20 14.21 5.89 9.56
CA ALA A 20 15.45 5.86 10.31
C ALA A 20 16.40 4.83 9.66
N PRO A 21 17.69 5.16 9.46
CA PRO A 21 18.64 4.20 8.90
C PRO A 21 18.71 2.96 9.80
N GLY A 22 18.43 1.77 9.23
CA GLY A 22 18.45 0.48 9.92
C GLY A 22 17.11 -0.26 10.05
N GLY A 23 16.00 0.31 9.54
CA GLY A 23 14.74 -0.43 9.40
C GLY A 23 14.83 -1.58 8.38
N PRO A 24 13.96 -2.60 8.45
CA PRO A 24 13.87 -3.62 7.40
C PRO A 24 13.56 -2.93 6.06
N PRO A 25 14.16 -3.39 4.95
CA PRO A 25 14.09 -2.67 3.69
C PRO A 25 12.65 -2.60 3.17
N ARG A 26 12.22 -1.40 2.77
CA ARG A 26 10.89 -1.11 2.21
C ARG A 26 11.01 -0.43 0.86
N TYR A 27 10.00 -0.62 0.02
CA TYR A 27 9.82 0.23 -1.15
C TYR A 27 9.44 1.64 -0.69
N SER A 28 9.71 2.63 -1.54
CA SER A 28 9.16 3.97 -1.35
C SER A 28 7.63 3.90 -1.28
N SER A 29 7.05 4.67 -0.36
CA SER A 29 5.59 4.80 -0.22
C SER A 29 5.00 5.92 -1.10
N GLN A 30 5.85 6.60 -1.87
CA GLN A 30 5.49 7.76 -2.68
C GLN A 30 5.97 7.57 -4.12
N SER A 31 5.15 7.99 -5.08
CA SER A 31 5.53 8.15 -6.48
C SER A 31 4.59 9.14 -7.14
N HIS A 32 5.15 10.08 -7.92
CA HIS A 32 4.39 11.00 -8.77
C HIS A 32 4.32 10.54 -10.23
N LYS A 33 4.92 9.38 -10.53
CA LYS A 33 4.95 8.78 -11.85
C LYS A 33 3.80 7.79 -12.02
N PRO A 34 3.51 7.34 -13.26
CA PRO A 34 2.52 6.29 -13.49
C PRO A 34 2.80 5.05 -12.65
N VAL A 35 1.77 4.51 -12.01
CA VAL A 35 1.84 3.32 -11.18
C VAL A 35 0.99 2.21 -11.78
N GLN A 36 1.47 0.97 -11.72
CA GLN A 36 0.60 -0.19 -11.94
C GLN A 36 -0.09 -0.54 -10.63
N TYR A 37 -1.33 -1.01 -10.69
CA TYR A 37 -2.03 -1.46 -9.50
C TYR A 37 -2.96 -2.65 -9.78
N LEU A 38 -3.26 -3.38 -8.71
CA LEU A 38 -4.16 -4.54 -8.67
C LEU A 38 -5.27 -4.28 -7.66
N THR A 39 -6.48 -4.76 -7.96
CA THR A 39 -7.56 -4.80 -6.99
C THR A 39 -7.47 -6.08 -6.16
N VAL A 40 -7.60 -5.94 -4.84
CA VAL A 40 -7.72 -7.06 -3.91
C VAL A 40 -9.15 -7.12 -3.42
N ALA A 41 -9.76 -8.30 -3.53
CA ALA A 41 -11.08 -8.59 -2.99
C ALA A 41 -11.01 -9.56 -1.81
N ASP A 42 -12.07 -9.59 -1.02
CA ASP A 42 -12.29 -10.67 -0.06
C ASP A 42 -12.95 -11.90 -0.72
N ARG A 43 -13.27 -12.93 0.07
CA ARG A 43 -13.92 -14.15 -0.46
C ARG A 43 -15.30 -13.90 -1.07
N GLY A 44 -16.01 -12.87 -0.63
CA GLY A 44 -17.31 -12.46 -1.19
C GLY A 44 -17.18 -11.73 -2.52
N GLY A 45 -15.96 -11.39 -2.94
CA GLY A 45 -15.70 -10.63 -4.16
C GLY A 45 -15.76 -9.11 -3.96
N GLU A 46 -15.93 -8.64 -2.73
CA GLU A 46 -15.92 -7.21 -2.44
C GLU A 46 -14.49 -6.68 -2.43
N ALA A 47 -14.25 -5.57 -3.14
CA ALA A 47 -12.94 -4.92 -3.14
C ALA A 47 -12.61 -4.34 -1.76
N ILE A 48 -11.51 -4.84 -1.16
CA ILE A 48 -11.03 -4.42 0.16
C ILE A 48 -9.80 -3.51 0.09
N GLY A 49 -9.22 -3.32 -1.09
CA GLY A 49 -8.11 -2.40 -1.29
C GLY A 49 -7.33 -2.66 -2.58
N TYR A 50 -6.18 -2.02 -2.67
CA TYR A 50 -5.33 -2.01 -3.86
C TYR A 50 -3.86 -2.21 -3.49
N VAL A 51 -3.13 -2.98 -4.30
CA VAL A 51 -1.67 -3.03 -4.26
C VAL A 51 -1.16 -2.28 -5.48
N TRP A 52 -0.19 -1.37 -5.31
CA TRP A 52 0.39 -0.59 -6.41
C TRP A 52 1.92 -0.67 -6.42
N ALA A 53 2.51 -0.40 -7.58
CA ALA A 53 3.95 -0.43 -7.81
C ALA A 53 4.40 0.54 -8.92
N ASN A 54 5.61 1.07 -8.78
CA ASN A 54 6.36 1.78 -9.81
C ASN A 54 7.84 1.43 -9.67
N ASP A 55 8.45 0.90 -10.74
CA ASP A 55 9.85 0.46 -10.71
C ASP A 55 10.84 1.62 -10.76
N GLU A 56 10.48 2.74 -11.40
CA GLU A 56 11.40 3.88 -11.57
C GLU A 56 11.75 4.58 -10.25
N ASP A 57 10.77 4.68 -9.35
CA ASP A 57 10.92 5.28 -8.03
C ASP A 57 11.13 4.21 -6.95
N ASP A 58 11.27 2.93 -7.34
CA ASP A 58 11.39 1.79 -6.43
C ASP A 58 10.29 1.81 -5.34
N ALA A 59 9.07 2.07 -5.80
CA ALA A 59 7.93 2.42 -4.97
C ALA A 59 6.80 1.39 -5.07
N ALA A 60 6.20 1.04 -3.94
CA ALA A 60 5.05 0.15 -3.88
C ALA A 60 4.31 0.28 -2.56
N GLY A 61 3.02 -0.07 -2.56
CA GLY A 61 2.25 -0.01 -1.32
C GLY A 61 0.94 -0.76 -1.36
N TRP A 62 0.40 -0.98 -0.16
CA TRP A 62 -0.96 -1.45 0.08
C TRP A 62 -1.84 -0.28 0.51
N LEU A 63 -2.99 -0.14 -0.14
CA LEU A 63 -4.00 0.87 0.18
C LEU A 63 -5.31 0.16 0.55
N VAL A 64 -5.69 0.21 1.82
CA VAL A 64 -6.97 -0.33 2.29
C VAL A 64 -8.13 0.53 1.79
N ARG A 65 -9.20 -0.11 1.31
CA ARG A 65 -10.43 0.58 0.94
C ARG A 65 -11.23 0.93 2.20
N LYS A 66 -11.58 2.21 2.38
CA LYS A 66 -12.27 2.69 3.60
C LYS A 66 -13.62 2.02 3.85
N ALA A 67 -14.35 1.69 2.77
CA ALA A 67 -15.67 1.06 2.86
C ALA A 67 -15.65 -0.32 3.58
N GLY A 68 -14.51 -1.02 3.57
CA GLY A 68 -14.39 -2.37 4.14
C GLY A 68 -14.03 -2.44 5.64
N GLY A 69 -13.85 -1.30 6.32
CA GLY A 69 -13.62 -1.23 7.77
C GLY A 69 -12.43 -2.04 8.33
N ASP A 70 -12.48 -2.38 9.62
CA ASP A 70 -11.41 -3.12 10.33
C ASP A 70 -11.15 -4.52 9.74
N GLU A 71 -12.19 -5.14 9.18
CA GLU A 71 -12.09 -6.45 8.54
C GLU A 71 -11.23 -6.40 7.26
N ALA A 72 -11.40 -5.37 6.43
CA ALA A 72 -10.54 -5.13 5.27
C ALA A 72 -9.08 -4.85 5.67
N PHE A 73 -8.86 -4.15 6.78
CA PHE A 73 -7.51 -3.90 7.30
C PHE A 73 -6.80 -5.22 7.67
N ASN A 74 -7.48 -6.07 8.44
CA ASN A 74 -6.93 -7.37 8.87
C ASN A 74 -6.70 -8.32 7.69
N LYS A 75 -7.65 -8.39 6.74
CA LYS A 75 -7.49 -9.16 5.49
C LYS A 75 -6.38 -8.58 4.58
N GLY A 76 -6.09 -7.29 4.72
CA GLY A 76 -5.15 -6.54 3.89
C GLY A 76 -3.67 -6.62 4.32
N ALA A 77 -3.40 -6.81 5.62
CA ALA A 77 -2.05 -6.74 6.19
C ALA A 77 -1.03 -7.67 5.51
N ARG A 78 -1.48 -8.82 5.00
CA ARG A 78 -0.63 -9.77 4.26
C ARG A 78 -0.03 -9.19 2.99
N TRP A 79 -0.69 -8.25 2.32
CA TRP A 79 -0.19 -7.66 1.06
C TRP A 79 0.97 -6.71 1.32
N ALA A 80 0.89 -5.90 2.37
CA ALA A 80 2.02 -5.11 2.84
C ALA A 80 3.21 -6.02 3.23
N ARG A 81 2.93 -7.15 3.88
CA ARG A 81 3.98 -8.14 4.21
C ARG A 81 4.64 -8.72 2.96
N LYS A 82 3.86 -9.12 1.95
CA LYS A 82 4.41 -9.60 0.66
C LYS A 82 5.32 -8.57 0.00
N LEU A 83 4.97 -7.28 0.04
CA LEU A 83 5.85 -6.22 -0.47
C LEU A 83 7.16 -6.12 0.31
N HIS A 84 7.11 -6.19 1.65
CA HIS A 84 8.33 -6.21 2.47
C HIS A 84 9.21 -7.44 2.15
N ASP A 85 8.61 -8.63 2.02
CA ASP A 85 9.33 -9.86 1.71
C ASP A 85 9.92 -9.83 0.29
N ALA A 86 9.25 -9.19 -0.68
CA ALA A 86 9.79 -8.96 -2.03
C ALA A 86 10.96 -7.96 -2.01
N LYS A 87 10.83 -6.86 -1.26
CA LYS A 87 11.90 -5.87 -1.11
C LYS A 87 13.14 -6.48 -0.45
N ALA A 88 12.96 -7.28 0.59
CA ALA A 88 14.04 -8.00 1.25
C ALA A 88 14.78 -8.97 0.32
N ARG A 89 14.10 -9.51 -0.70
CA ARG A 89 14.69 -10.33 -1.76
C ARG A 89 15.29 -9.52 -2.92
N GLY A 90 15.23 -8.19 -2.88
CA GLY A 90 15.75 -7.32 -3.94
C GLY A 90 14.93 -7.33 -5.23
N ILE A 91 13.64 -7.66 -5.14
CA ILE A 91 12.75 -7.76 -6.31
C ILE A 91 12.22 -6.39 -6.70
N ALA A 92 12.07 -6.15 -8.00
CA ALA A 92 11.45 -4.94 -8.51
C ALA A 92 9.95 -4.85 -8.13
N PRO A 93 9.43 -3.65 -7.80
CA PRO A 93 8.02 -3.44 -7.45
C PRO A 93 6.99 -4.15 -8.37
N THR A 94 7.09 -4.01 -9.69
CA THR A 94 6.13 -4.62 -10.63
C THR A 94 6.29 -6.14 -10.71
N ALA A 95 7.51 -6.66 -10.52
CA ALA A 95 7.75 -8.09 -10.41
C ALA A 95 7.11 -8.67 -9.14
N ALA A 96 7.07 -7.91 -8.04
CA ALA A 96 6.32 -8.30 -6.84
C ALA A 96 4.80 -8.38 -7.12
N LEU A 97 4.23 -7.46 -7.89
CA LEU A 97 2.84 -7.57 -8.35
C LEU A 97 2.61 -8.84 -9.17
N ALA A 98 3.54 -9.17 -10.08
CA ALA A 98 3.45 -10.37 -10.90
C ALA A 98 3.48 -11.67 -10.06
N GLU A 99 4.32 -11.74 -9.03
CA GLU A 99 4.32 -12.85 -8.07
C GLU A 99 2.98 -12.93 -7.32
N MET A 100 2.45 -11.79 -6.85
CA MET A 100 1.16 -11.73 -6.16
C MET A 100 0.00 -12.24 -7.00
N ILE A 101 -0.02 -11.94 -8.31
CA ILE A 101 -1.01 -12.45 -9.26
C ILE A 101 -0.89 -13.98 -9.36
N LYS A 102 0.34 -14.49 -9.57
CA LYS A 102 0.59 -15.94 -9.74
C LYS A 102 0.23 -16.75 -8.51
N GLU A 103 0.48 -16.21 -7.32
CA GLU A 103 0.19 -16.85 -6.03
C GLU A 103 -1.24 -16.60 -5.53
N SER A 104 -2.04 -15.83 -6.26
CA SER A 104 -3.40 -15.49 -5.85
C SER A 104 -4.29 -16.73 -5.88
N ASP A 105 -5.03 -16.96 -4.81
CA ASP A 105 -5.96 -18.08 -4.67
C ASP A 105 -7.31 -17.53 -4.17
N PRO A 106 -8.36 -17.55 -5.01
CA PRO A 106 -9.68 -17.04 -4.65
C PRO A 106 -10.32 -17.69 -3.41
N SER A 107 -9.85 -18.86 -2.98
CA SER A 107 -10.36 -19.53 -1.76
C SER A 107 -9.88 -18.88 -0.46
N LYS A 108 -8.79 -18.09 -0.51
CA LYS A 108 -8.21 -17.40 0.65
C LYS A 108 -9.12 -16.25 1.12
N SER A 109 -8.84 -15.74 2.32
CA SER A 109 -9.60 -14.63 2.91
C SER A 109 -9.55 -13.33 2.10
N SER A 110 -8.50 -13.17 1.29
CA SER A 110 -8.40 -12.13 0.26
C SER A 110 -7.64 -12.66 -0.95
N HIS A 111 -7.85 -12.07 -2.11
CA HIS A 111 -7.18 -12.49 -3.35
C HIS A 111 -7.09 -11.31 -4.33
N VAL A 112 -6.14 -11.39 -5.27
CA VAL A 112 -6.10 -10.48 -6.42
C VAL A 112 -7.30 -10.78 -7.31
N VAL A 113 -8.07 -9.76 -7.66
CA VAL A 113 -9.16 -9.88 -8.64
C VAL A 113 -8.55 -10.20 -10.02
N PRO A 114 -8.92 -11.31 -10.66
CA PRO A 114 -8.37 -11.69 -11.96
C PRO A 114 -8.54 -10.59 -13.00
N GLY A 115 -7.48 -10.30 -13.77
CA GLY A 115 -7.49 -9.27 -14.81
C GLY A 115 -7.53 -7.82 -14.31
N SER A 116 -7.40 -7.57 -13.01
CA SER A 116 -7.44 -6.20 -12.45
C SER A 116 -6.16 -5.38 -12.61
N LEU A 117 -5.09 -5.95 -13.18
CA LEU A 117 -3.84 -5.22 -13.41
C LEU A 117 -4.10 -4.08 -14.39
N THR A 118 -3.89 -2.86 -13.93
CA THR A 118 -4.06 -1.67 -14.75
C THR A 118 -3.13 -0.55 -14.28
N GLU A 119 -3.09 0.56 -15.02
CA GLU A 119 -2.21 1.70 -14.75
C GLU A 119 -3.04 2.89 -14.25
N ALA A 120 -2.45 3.68 -13.36
CA ALA A 120 -2.94 4.99 -12.96
C ALA A 120 -1.84 6.05 -13.19
N PRO A 121 -2.20 7.32 -13.47
CA PRO A 121 -1.22 8.40 -13.65
C PRO A 121 -0.25 8.60 -12.49
N ASN A 122 -0.67 8.29 -11.26
CA ASN A 122 0.14 8.29 -10.03
C ASN A 122 -0.60 7.58 -8.89
N VAL A 123 0.06 7.44 -7.73
CA VAL A 123 -0.50 6.80 -6.54
C VAL A 123 -1.71 7.54 -5.94
N ASP A 124 -1.83 8.86 -6.13
CA ASP A 124 -2.93 9.64 -5.55
C ASP A 124 -4.29 9.30 -6.19
N VAL A 125 -4.28 8.91 -7.46
CA VAL A 125 -5.47 8.37 -8.12
C VAL A 125 -5.90 7.06 -7.44
N VAL A 126 -4.97 6.15 -7.16
CA VAL A 126 -5.26 4.88 -6.47
C VAL A 126 -5.73 5.13 -5.03
N ARG A 127 -5.14 6.11 -4.34
CA ARG A 127 -5.57 6.55 -3.00
C ARG A 127 -7.01 7.08 -3.02
N SER A 128 -7.38 7.81 -4.07
CA SER A 128 -8.74 8.30 -4.25
C SER A 128 -9.74 7.16 -4.48
N LEU A 129 -9.36 6.13 -5.26
CA LEU A 129 -10.15 4.90 -5.40
C LEU A 129 -10.35 4.19 -4.06
N ALA A 130 -9.31 4.10 -3.23
CA ALA A 130 -9.38 3.51 -1.90
C ALA A 130 -10.24 4.32 -0.92
N ALA A 131 -10.34 5.63 -1.10
CA ALA A 131 -11.15 6.51 -0.26
C ALA A 131 -12.63 6.55 -0.67
N ALA A 132 -12.97 6.16 -1.90
CA ALA A 132 -14.34 6.13 -2.40
C ALA A 132 -15.18 5.09 -1.66
N SER A 133 -16.30 5.53 -1.07
CA SER A 133 -17.28 4.70 -0.36
C SER A 133 -18.23 4.03 -1.33
#